data_AF-A0A4C2EF19-F1
#
_entry.id   AF-A0A4C2EF19-F1
#
_cell.length_a   1.000
_cell.length_b   1.000
_cell.length_c   1.000
_cell.angle_alpha   90.00
_cell.angle_beta   90.00
_cell.angle_gamma   90.00
#
_symmetry.space_group_name_H-M   'P 1'
#
loop_
_entity.id
_entity.type
_entity.pdbx_description
1 polymer ?
#
loop_
_entity_poly.entity_id
_entity_poly.type
_entity_poly.pdbx_seq_one_letter_code
_entity_poly.pdbx_strand_id
1 'polypeptide(L)'
;MSFIPKRLLCSSRVFLNKPAAQVVQRTPTNLYLEPAKWKGLPTEKIFHLFRERVAKLGSRYKPCDEELEALLSTSEETGVLKRDIRKIYYNGEKGAVDITGGSLKDNYSPTPFMFDELPSQAQDLVAQHREQRFYNRLAAYELPLLVQYRQEYKRPSRETHPVEYKFTTYIGEEHPNSRKVALKVKISDLKLDERQRHKLCVLAKTRYDSTTDVFKMSSERYPEASQNSRYLNDVFQRLLNESKDMTDDFGDIPLDTRHTQARQLRRKQRHYKFPEEWKRPQDAPKPKFNFVETLSQNL
;
A
#
# COMPACT_ATOMS: atom_id res chain seq x y z
N MET A 1 14.41 -23.38 -22.53
CA MET A 1 14.50 -22.83 -21.17
C MET A 1 13.41 -21.78 -21.00
N SER A 2 12.25 -22.18 -20.48
CA SER A 2 11.08 -21.32 -20.31
C SER A 2 10.82 -21.13 -18.82
N PHE A 3 11.10 -19.92 -18.32
CA PHE A 3 10.85 -19.51 -16.95
C PHE A 3 9.33 -19.37 -16.72
N ILE A 4 8.77 -20.22 -15.87
CA ILE A 4 7.42 -20.07 -15.34
C ILE A 4 7.53 -19.25 -14.04
N PRO A 5 6.89 -18.07 -13.91
CA PRO A 5 6.93 -17.31 -12.67
C PRO A 5 6.07 -18.00 -11.62
N LYS A 6 6.68 -18.39 -10.49
CA LYS A 6 5.97 -18.87 -9.30
C LYS A 6 5.11 -17.73 -8.75
N ARG A 7 3.79 -17.79 -8.94
CA ARG A 7 2.83 -16.96 -8.20
C ARG A 7 2.89 -17.34 -6.72
N LEU A 8 3.47 -16.46 -5.91
CA LEU A 8 3.40 -16.53 -4.46
C LEU A 8 1.98 -16.17 -4.01
N LEU A 9 1.18 -17.16 -3.65
CA LEU A 9 -0.06 -16.95 -2.91
C LEU A 9 0.31 -16.60 -1.47
N CYS A 10 0.43 -15.30 -1.19
CA CYS A 10 0.59 -14.80 0.17
C CYS A 10 -0.78 -14.82 0.87
N SER A 11 -1.08 -15.89 1.59
CA SER A 11 -2.25 -15.95 2.47
C SER A 11 -1.90 -15.47 3.87
N SER A 12 -1.71 -14.17 4.06
CA SER A 12 -1.62 -13.57 5.39
C SER A 12 -2.97 -12.94 5.77
N ARG A 13 -3.90 -13.78 6.25
CA ARG A 13 -5.04 -13.28 7.03
C ARG A 13 -4.55 -12.94 8.44
N VAL A 14 -4.03 -11.73 8.61
CA VAL A 14 -3.81 -11.16 9.95
C VAL A 14 -5.13 -10.57 10.41
N PHE A 15 -5.84 -11.30 11.28
CA PHE A 15 -7.02 -10.79 11.95
C PHE A 15 -6.61 -9.81 13.06
N LEU A 16 -6.92 -8.52 12.89
CA LEU A 16 -6.81 -7.51 13.94
C LEU A 16 -8.18 -7.27 14.60
N ASN A 17 -8.37 -7.94 15.73
CA ASN A 17 -9.19 -7.67 16.92
C ASN A 17 -10.46 -6.78 16.87
N LYS A 18 -11.59 -7.37 17.32
CA LYS A 18 -12.53 -6.78 18.28
C LYS A 18 -13.09 -7.86 19.25
N PRO A 19 -13.41 -7.52 20.51
CA PRO A 19 -13.76 -8.45 21.58
C PRO A 19 -15.25 -8.81 21.55
N ALA A 20 -15.71 -9.42 20.45
CA ALA A 20 -17.06 -9.97 20.32
C ALA A 20 -17.03 -11.36 19.66
N ALA A 21 -15.92 -12.08 19.79
CA ALA A 21 -15.73 -13.44 19.35
C ALA A 21 -15.55 -14.35 20.57
N GLN A 22 -16.51 -14.33 21.49
CA GLN A 22 -16.66 -15.43 22.43
C GLN A 22 -17.53 -16.49 21.73
N VAL A 23 -17.00 -17.71 21.65
CA VAL A 23 -17.62 -18.92 21.09
C VAL A 23 -17.54 -19.10 19.57
N VAL A 24 -16.36 -18.91 18.99
CA VAL A 24 -15.92 -19.87 17.95
C VAL A 24 -15.00 -20.84 18.69
N GLN A 25 -15.45 -22.08 18.85
CA GLN A 25 -14.67 -23.15 19.47
C GLN A 25 -13.27 -23.15 18.84
N ARG A 26 -12.27 -22.74 19.61
CA ARG A 26 -10.87 -22.80 19.22
C ARG A 26 -10.49 -24.28 19.14
N THR A 27 -10.71 -24.91 17.98
CA THR A 27 -9.96 -26.12 17.66
C THR A 27 -8.49 -25.75 17.75
N PRO A 28 -7.65 -26.50 18.47
CA PRO A 28 -6.23 -26.19 18.54
C PRO A 28 -5.71 -26.16 17.09
N THR A 29 -5.07 -25.06 16.70
CA THR A 29 -4.56 -24.82 15.34
C THR A 29 -3.55 -25.87 14.88
N ASN A 30 -3.11 -26.73 15.79
CA ASN A 30 -2.11 -27.76 15.59
C ASN A 30 -2.69 -29.18 15.78
N LEU A 31 -4.00 -29.37 15.65
CA LEU A 31 -4.63 -30.69 15.82
C LEU A 31 -4.00 -31.76 14.92
N TYR A 32 -3.45 -31.36 13.76
CA TYR A 32 -2.74 -32.26 12.84
C TYR A 32 -1.43 -32.87 13.41
N LEU A 33 -0.87 -32.32 14.49
CA LEU A 33 0.32 -32.87 15.15
C LEU A 33 -0.01 -34.04 16.08
N GLU A 34 -1.23 -34.10 16.60
CA GLU A 34 -1.69 -35.03 17.63
C GLU A 34 -2.74 -36.01 17.07
N PRO A 35 -2.31 -37.07 16.34
CA PRO A 35 -3.23 -38.01 15.71
C PRO A 35 -4.13 -38.77 16.71
N ALA A 36 -3.68 -38.96 17.96
CA ALA A 36 -4.49 -39.49 19.06
C ALA A 36 -5.89 -38.85 19.18
N LYS A 37 -5.99 -37.54 18.90
CA LYS A 37 -7.23 -36.77 19.10
C LYS A 37 -8.18 -36.82 17.91
N TRP A 38 -7.84 -37.56 16.86
CA TRP A 38 -8.64 -37.60 15.63
C TRP A 38 -9.76 -38.62 15.68
N LYS A 39 -9.68 -39.58 16.61
CA LYS A 39 -10.70 -40.61 16.81
C LYS A 39 -12.04 -39.98 17.22
N GLY A 40 -13.10 -40.35 16.52
CA GLY A 40 -14.47 -39.84 16.75
C GLY A 40 -14.78 -38.48 16.11
N LEU A 41 -13.87 -37.92 15.31
CA LEU A 41 -14.17 -36.76 14.46
C LEU A 41 -14.94 -37.18 13.20
N PRO A 42 -15.69 -36.27 12.56
CA PRO A 42 -16.33 -36.56 11.28
C PRO A 42 -15.28 -36.87 10.20
N THR A 43 -15.60 -37.78 9.29
CA THR A 43 -14.70 -38.28 8.25
C THR A 43 -14.03 -37.19 7.42
N GLU A 44 -14.78 -36.16 6.99
CA GLU A 44 -14.21 -35.04 6.24
C GLU A 44 -13.10 -34.32 6.99
N LYS A 45 -13.28 -34.15 8.31
CA LYS A 45 -12.30 -33.50 9.18
C LYS A 45 -11.08 -34.37 9.39
N ILE A 46 -11.25 -35.69 9.50
CA ILE A 46 -10.13 -36.65 9.57
C ILE A 46 -9.29 -36.56 8.28
N PHE A 47 -9.93 -36.56 7.10
CA PHE A 47 -9.20 -36.40 5.84
C PHE A 47 -8.54 -35.04 5.69
N HIS A 48 -9.18 -33.95 6.14
CA HIS A 48 -8.56 -32.64 6.16
C HIS A 48 -7.30 -32.64 7.03
N LEU A 49 -7.37 -33.16 8.25
CA LEU A 49 -6.24 -33.24 9.18
C LEU A 49 -5.13 -34.13 8.66
N PHE A 50 -5.47 -35.27 8.05
CA PHE A 50 -4.52 -36.16 7.38
C PHE A 50 -3.78 -35.43 6.25
N ARG A 51 -4.52 -34.78 5.33
CA ARG A 51 -3.93 -34.01 4.22
C ARG A 51 -3.09 -32.85 4.72
N GLU A 52 -3.55 -32.14 5.75
CA GLU A 52 -2.83 -31.06 6.39
C GLU A 52 -1.52 -31.57 7.01
N ARG A 53 -1.55 -32.69 7.75
CA ARG A 53 -0.38 -33.33 8.35
C ARG A 53 0.64 -33.74 7.29
N VAL A 54 0.20 -34.44 6.24
CA VAL A 54 1.06 -34.85 5.13
C VAL A 54 1.66 -33.64 4.41
N ALA A 55 0.85 -32.61 4.11
CA ALA A 55 1.32 -31.40 3.42
C ALA A 55 2.29 -30.57 4.26
N LYS A 56 2.06 -30.44 5.57
CA LYS A 56 2.91 -29.67 6.49
C LYS A 56 4.21 -30.40 6.83
N LEU A 57 4.17 -31.72 7.02
CA LEU A 57 5.36 -32.51 7.37
C LEU A 57 6.19 -32.92 6.14
N GLY A 58 5.57 -33.07 4.97
CA GLY A 58 6.26 -33.41 3.72
C GLY A 58 7.17 -34.63 3.89
N SER A 59 8.48 -34.46 3.61
CA SER A 59 9.49 -35.52 3.78
C SER A 59 9.69 -36.01 5.21
N ARG A 60 9.30 -35.22 6.22
CA ARG A 60 9.41 -35.59 7.64
C ARG A 60 8.19 -36.36 8.14
N TYR A 61 7.19 -36.56 7.29
CA TYR A 61 6.01 -37.34 7.63
C TYR A 61 6.41 -38.76 8.02
N LYS A 62 5.88 -39.22 9.15
CA LYS A 62 6.05 -40.59 9.64
C LYS A 62 4.68 -41.16 9.96
N PRO A 63 4.36 -42.37 9.45
CA PRO A 63 3.14 -43.07 9.80
C PRO A 63 2.97 -43.26 11.30
N CYS A 64 1.74 -43.24 11.77
CA CYS A 64 1.34 -43.41 13.16
C CYS A 64 0.09 -44.31 13.22
N ASP A 65 0.04 -45.19 14.23
CA ASP A 65 -1.06 -46.16 14.37
C ASP A 65 -2.38 -45.49 14.75
N GLU A 66 -2.34 -44.43 15.55
CA GLU A 66 -3.51 -43.64 15.94
C GLU A 66 -4.15 -42.93 14.73
N GLU A 67 -3.30 -42.43 13.83
CA GLU A 67 -3.69 -41.81 12.56
C GLU A 67 -4.33 -42.85 11.64
N LEU A 68 -3.75 -44.04 11.55
CA LEU A 68 -4.32 -45.15 10.81
C LEU A 68 -5.67 -45.58 11.38
N GLU A 69 -5.81 -45.69 12.70
CA GLU A 69 -7.08 -46.06 13.33
C GLU A 69 -8.19 -45.05 12.99
N ALA A 70 -7.86 -43.76 13.05
CA ALA A 70 -8.79 -42.69 12.65
C ALA A 70 -9.15 -42.77 11.15
N LEU A 71 -8.22 -43.15 10.27
CA LEU A 71 -8.54 -43.39 8.86
C LEU A 71 -9.39 -44.64 8.66
N LEU A 72 -9.16 -45.70 9.43
CA LEU A 72 -9.95 -46.94 9.34
C LEU A 72 -11.40 -46.74 9.78
N SER A 73 -11.68 -45.82 10.71
CA SER A 73 -13.05 -45.48 11.07
C SER A 73 -13.83 -44.83 9.91
N THR A 74 -13.15 -44.24 8.91
CA THR A 74 -13.80 -43.62 7.73
C THR A 74 -14.22 -44.63 6.64
N SER A 75 -13.87 -45.91 6.79
CA SER A 75 -14.15 -46.95 5.78
C SER A 75 -15.64 -47.17 5.52
N GLU A 76 -16.47 -47.07 6.55
CA GLU A 76 -17.91 -47.33 6.46
C GLU A 76 -18.63 -46.24 5.64
N GLU A 77 -18.17 -44.99 5.74
CA GLU A 77 -18.74 -43.86 4.99
C GLU A 77 -18.19 -43.76 3.56
N THR A 78 -16.91 -44.08 3.36
CA THR A 78 -16.26 -43.98 2.03
C THR A 78 -16.50 -45.18 1.14
N GLY A 79 -16.98 -46.30 1.69
CA GLY A 79 -17.16 -47.57 0.97
C GLY A 79 -15.85 -48.26 0.57
N VAL A 80 -14.70 -47.78 1.06
CA VAL A 80 -13.39 -48.39 0.82
C VAL A 80 -13.09 -49.40 1.92
N LEU A 81 -12.66 -50.60 1.54
CA LEU A 81 -12.38 -51.66 2.51
C LEU A 81 -11.23 -51.27 3.45
N LYS A 82 -11.35 -51.62 4.74
CA LYS A 82 -10.33 -51.36 5.77
C LYS A 82 -8.92 -51.87 5.37
N ARG A 83 -8.86 -53.00 4.67
CA ARG A 83 -7.61 -53.57 4.13
C ARG A 83 -6.94 -52.68 3.08
N ASP A 84 -7.75 -52.04 2.23
CA ASP A 84 -7.29 -51.24 1.10
C ASP A 84 -6.81 -49.88 1.60
N ILE A 85 -7.51 -49.27 2.56
CA ILE A 85 -7.07 -48.06 3.27
C ILE A 85 -5.70 -48.27 3.91
N ARG A 86 -5.52 -49.38 4.64
CA ARG A 86 -4.23 -49.72 5.26
C ARG A 86 -3.11 -49.85 4.22
N LYS A 87 -3.40 -50.51 3.09
CA LYS A 87 -2.43 -50.70 2.02
C LYS A 87 -2.04 -49.37 1.34
N ILE A 88 -3.00 -48.47 1.11
CA ILE A 88 -2.74 -47.12 0.57
C ILE A 88 -1.95 -46.27 1.56
N TYR A 89 -2.26 -46.35 2.86
CA TYR A 89 -1.60 -45.55 3.89
C TYR A 89 -0.08 -45.78 3.96
N TYR A 90 0.36 -47.04 3.91
CA TYR A 90 1.80 -47.36 3.98
C TYR A 90 2.51 -47.28 2.63
N ASN A 91 1.85 -47.72 1.55
CA ASN A 91 2.50 -47.86 0.24
C ASN A 91 2.23 -46.67 -0.69
N GLY A 92 1.41 -45.70 -0.27
CA GLY A 92 1.04 -44.53 -1.06
C GLY A 92 0.45 -44.91 -2.41
N GLU A 93 0.95 -44.28 -3.47
CA GLU A 93 0.53 -44.50 -4.86
C GLU A 93 0.74 -45.95 -5.31
N LYS A 94 1.85 -46.59 -4.92
CA LYS A 94 2.11 -48.01 -5.24
C LYS A 94 1.00 -48.91 -4.68
N GLY A 95 0.56 -48.62 -3.45
CA GLY A 95 -0.54 -49.33 -2.82
C GLY A 95 -1.85 -49.20 -3.60
N ALA A 96 -2.14 -48.00 -4.10
CA ALA A 96 -3.33 -47.75 -4.93
C ALA A 96 -3.27 -48.47 -6.28
N VAL A 97 -2.10 -48.49 -6.94
CA VAL A 97 -1.84 -49.23 -8.18
C VAL A 97 -2.08 -50.74 -7.99
N ASP A 98 -1.57 -51.30 -6.90
CA ASP A 98 -1.74 -52.73 -6.61
C ASP A 98 -3.19 -53.13 -6.29
N ILE A 99 -4.01 -52.21 -5.79
CA ILE A 99 -5.44 -52.44 -5.51
C ILE A 99 -6.25 -52.39 -6.80
N THR A 100 -5.96 -51.40 -7.65
CA THR A 100 -6.65 -51.21 -8.93
C THR A 100 -6.29 -52.26 -9.97
N GLY A 101 -5.16 -52.97 -9.81
CA GLY A 101 -4.82 -54.13 -10.63
C GLY A 101 -4.34 -53.81 -12.04
N GLY A 102 -3.71 -52.65 -12.25
CA GLY A 102 -3.24 -52.22 -13.57
C GLY A 102 -2.24 -51.06 -13.51
N SER A 103 -1.62 -50.73 -14.65
CA SER A 103 -0.79 -49.52 -14.77
C SER A 103 -1.70 -48.30 -14.82
N LEU A 104 -1.65 -47.42 -13.81
CA LEU A 104 -2.32 -46.12 -13.78
C LEU A 104 -1.66 -45.13 -14.76
N LYS A 105 -1.40 -45.56 -15.99
CA LYS A 105 -0.90 -44.69 -17.05
C LYS A 105 -2.11 -44.26 -17.84
N ASP A 106 -2.46 -42.99 -17.71
CA ASP A 106 -3.33 -42.37 -18.70
C ASP A 106 -2.67 -42.51 -20.08
N ASN A 107 -3.46 -42.79 -21.09
CA ASN A 107 -2.97 -42.97 -22.46
C ASN A 107 -2.64 -41.63 -23.14
N TYR A 108 -2.80 -40.50 -22.42
CA TYR A 108 -2.59 -39.12 -22.88
C TYR A 108 -3.31 -38.79 -24.20
N SER A 109 -4.32 -39.57 -24.55
CA SER A 109 -5.11 -39.38 -25.75
C SER A 109 -6.05 -38.19 -25.54
N PRO A 110 -6.21 -37.29 -26.52
CA PRO A 110 -7.16 -36.19 -26.40
C PRO A 110 -8.58 -36.78 -26.28
N THR A 111 -9.17 -36.64 -25.11
CA THR A 111 -10.59 -36.93 -24.89
C THR A 111 -11.44 -35.80 -25.48
N PRO A 112 -12.67 -36.09 -25.94
CA PRO A 112 -13.57 -35.05 -26.42
C PRO A 112 -13.89 -34.07 -25.29
N PHE A 113 -13.93 -32.78 -25.61
CA PHE A 113 -14.23 -31.73 -24.64
C PHE A 113 -15.69 -31.82 -24.17
N MET A 114 -15.90 -31.93 -22.86
CA MET A 114 -17.22 -32.13 -22.25
C MET A 114 -17.93 -30.82 -21.85
N PHE A 115 -17.37 -29.66 -22.21
CA PHE A 115 -17.92 -28.33 -21.85
C PHE A 115 -17.99 -28.06 -20.34
N ASP A 116 -17.07 -28.64 -19.57
CA ASP A 116 -16.99 -28.60 -18.11
C ASP A 116 -15.92 -27.65 -17.55
N GLU A 117 -15.01 -27.16 -18.40
CA GLU A 117 -13.90 -26.28 -17.98
C GLU A 117 -13.78 -25.04 -18.89
N LEU A 118 -13.36 -23.91 -18.32
CA LEU A 118 -13.18 -22.68 -19.09
C LEU A 118 -11.78 -22.61 -19.74
N PRO A 119 -11.65 -22.05 -20.95
CA PRO A 119 -10.34 -21.73 -21.52
C PRO A 119 -9.57 -20.72 -20.65
N SER A 120 -8.23 -20.72 -20.76
CA SER A 120 -7.35 -19.86 -19.95
C SER A 120 -7.74 -18.38 -19.99
N GLN A 121 -8.06 -17.82 -21.16
CA GLN A 121 -8.48 -16.41 -21.27
C GLN A 121 -9.78 -16.12 -20.51
N ALA A 122 -10.73 -17.06 -20.56
CA ALA A 122 -11.99 -16.94 -19.83
C ALA A 122 -11.77 -17.07 -18.31
N GLN A 123 -10.88 -17.97 -17.88
CA GLN A 123 -10.48 -18.08 -16.47
C GLN A 123 -9.81 -16.79 -15.97
N ASP A 124 -8.99 -16.11 -16.78
CA ASP A 124 -8.38 -14.83 -16.44
C ASP A 124 -9.44 -13.73 -16.24
N LEU A 125 -10.44 -13.66 -17.13
CA LEU A 125 -11.58 -12.72 -16.97
C LEU A 125 -12.39 -13.02 -15.71
N VAL A 126 -12.62 -14.30 -15.41
CA VAL A 126 -13.28 -14.72 -14.16
C VAL A 126 -12.44 -14.31 -12.95
N ALA A 127 -11.11 -14.43 -13.01
CA ALA A 127 -10.21 -14.00 -11.95
C ALA A 127 -10.24 -12.48 -11.74
N GLN A 128 -10.18 -11.69 -12.80
CA GLN A 128 -10.33 -10.23 -12.75
C GLN A 128 -11.69 -9.82 -12.16
N HIS A 129 -12.76 -10.49 -12.55
CA HIS A 129 -14.09 -10.23 -11.99
C HIS A 129 -14.17 -10.61 -10.50
N ARG A 130 -13.49 -11.68 -10.07
CA ARG A 130 -13.37 -12.03 -8.64
C ARG A 130 -12.57 -10.97 -7.86
N GLU A 131 -11.50 -10.44 -8.45
CA GLU A 131 -10.72 -9.34 -7.88
C GLU A 131 -11.56 -8.06 -7.74
N GLN A 132 -12.31 -7.68 -8.78
CA GLN A 132 -13.24 -6.56 -8.71
C GLN A 132 -14.26 -6.76 -7.58
N ARG A 133 -14.87 -7.94 -7.48
CA ARG A 133 -15.82 -8.26 -6.40
C ARG A 133 -15.16 -8.25 -5.02
N PHE A 134 -13.89 -8.62 -4.93
CA PHE A 134 -13.12 -8.52 -3.70
C PHE A 134 -12.96 -7.04 -3.28
N TYR A 135 -12.54 -6.15 -4.19
CA TYR A 135 -12.44 -4.72 -3.90
C TYR A 135 -13.81 -4.08 -3.58
N ASN A 136 -14.88 -4.49 -4.26
CA ASN A 136 -16.23 -4.05 -3.92
C ASN A 136 -16.63 -4.45 -2.50
N ARG A 137 -16.25 -5.66 -2.07
CA ARG A 137 -16.48 -6.13 -0.70
C ARG A 137 -15.65 -5.34 0.31
N LEU A 138 -14.37 -5.09 0.02
CA LEU A 138 -13.52 -4.22 0.85
C LEU A 138 -14.14 -2.83 1.01
N ALA A 139 -14.62 -2.25 -0.10
CA ALA A 139 -15.26 -0.95 -0.11
C ALA A 139 -16.54 -0.91 0.73
N ALA A 140 -17.37 -1.94 0.64
CA ALA A 140 -18.64 -2.01 1.36
C ALA A 140 -18.49 -2.28 2.86
N TYR A 141 -17.54 -3.13 3.26
CA TYR A 141 -17.48 -3.63 4.64
C TYR A 141 -16.22 -3.19 5.41
N GLU A 142 -15.07 -3.03 4.75
CA GLU A 142 -13.82 -2.65 5.44
C GLU A 142 -13.59 -1.14 5.46
N LEU A 143 -13.85 -0.41 4.37
CA LEU A 143 -13.67 1.05 4.36
C LEU A 143 -14.52 1.78 5.43
N PRO A 144 -15.78 1.38 5.70
CA PRO A 144 -16.54 1.97 6.81
C PRO A 144 -15.91 1.71 8.19
N LEU A 145 -15.19 0.60 8.36
CA LEU A 145 -14.45 0.33 9.60
C LEU A 145 -13.25 1.27 9.77
N LEU A 146 -12.61 1.69 8.66
CA LEU A 146 -11.51 2.67 8.70
C LEU A 146 -11.94 4.05 9.22
N VAL A 147 -13.23 4.38 9.15
CA VAL A 147 -13.78 5.63 9.71
C VAL A 147 -13.52 5.73 11.21
N GLN A 148 -13.40 4.60 11.93
CA GLN A 148 -13.05 4.58 13.35
C GLN A 148 -11.68 5.22 13.64
N TYR A 149 -10.79 5.28 12.66
CA TYR A 149 -9.46 5.88 12.76
C TYR A 149 -9.39 7.30 12.15
N ARG A 150 -10.54 7.92 11.85
CA ARG A 150 -10.60 9.27 11.30
C ARG A 150 -10.11 10.30 12.32
N GLN A 151 -9.27 11.23 11.86
CA GLN A 151 -8.78 12.37 12.64
C GLN A 151 -9.20 13.67 11.94
N GLU A 152 -9.63 14.67 12.71
CA GLU A 152 -9.88 16.01 12.16
C GLU A 152 -8.56 16.69 11.78
N TYR A 153 -8.57 17.50 10.71
CA TYR A 153 -7.37 18.23 10.30
C TYR A 153 -7.13 19.43 11.22
N LYS A 154 -6.14 19.31 12.11
CA LYS A 154 -5.68 20.41 12.96
C LYS A 154 -4.64 21.24 12.21
N ARG A 155 -5.10 22.33 11.60
CA ARG A 155 -4.22 23.23 10.83
C ARG A 155 -3.16 23.86 11.74
N PRO A 156 -1.85 23.69 11.48
CA PRO A 156 -0.82 24.43 12.18
C PRO A 156 -0.87 25.91 11.78
N SER A 157 -0.80 26.81 12.76
CA SER A 157 -0.67 28.24 12.48
C SER A 157 0.67 28.52 11.81
N ARG A 158 0.67 29.37 10.78
CA ARG A 158 1.90 29.77 10.08
C ARG A 158 2.83 30.60 10.96
N GLU A 159 2.28 31.29 11.95
CA GLU A 159 3.09 32.08 12.87
C GLU A 159 3.96 31.21 13.78
N THR A 160 3.47 30.03 14.16
CA THR A 160 4.20 29.09 15.02
C THR A 160 5.01 28.08 14.20
N HIS A 161 4.49 27.67 13.04
CA HIS A 161 5.12 26.67 12.16
C HIS A 161 5.32 27.22 10.73
N PRO A 162 6.24 28.19 10.53
CA PRO A 162 6.51 28.77 9.21
C PRO A 162 7.36 27.85 8.30
N VAL A 163 7.96 26.79 8.86
CA VAL A 163 8.88 25.90 8.16
C VAL A 163 8.19 24.65 7.64
N GLU A 164 8.32 24.39 6.34
CA GLU A 164 7.83 23.20 5.66
C GLU A 164 8.99 22.24 5.38
N TYR A 165 8.96 21.05 5.97
CA TYR A 165 9.84 19.93 5.62
C TYR A 165 9.10 18.97 4.67
N LYS A 166 9.67 18.73 3.49
CA LYS A 166 9.17 17.75 2.52
C LYS A 166 10.04 16.50 2.53
N PHE A 167 9.43 15.39 2.91
CA PHE A 167 9.97 14.03 2.79
C PHE A 167 9.43 13.34 1.54
N THR A 168 10.18 12.40 0.99
CA THR A 168 9.75 11.60 -0.17
C THR A 168 9.93 10.13 0.16
N THR A 169 8.88 9.33 0.05
CA THR A 169 8.92 7.88 0.29
C THR A 169 8.45 7.14 -0.96
N TYR A 170 9.16 6.07 -1.32
CA TYR A 170 8.81 5.19 -2.43
C TYR A 170 8.29 3.89 -1.81
N ILE A 171 7.00 3.60 -1.99
CA ILE A 171 6.37 2.43 -1.36
C ILE A 171 6.72 1.19 -2.18
N GLY A 172 7.34 0.21 -1.52
CA GLY A 172 7.74 -1.06 -2.15
C GLY A 172 9.11 -1.03 -2.83
N GLU A 173 9.83 0.10 -2.82
CA GLU A 173 11.13 0.26 -3.46
C GLU A 173 12.13 0.98 -2.55
N GLU A 174 13.37 0.50 -2.52
CA GLU A 174 14.50 1.18 -1.87
C GLU A 174 15.15 2.16 -2.85
N HIS A 175 14.63 3.40 -2.89
CA HIS A 175 15.15 4.42 -3.79
C HIS A 175 16.14 5.37 -3.07
N PRO A 176 17.33 5.68 -3.64
CA PRO A 176 18.34 6.53 -2.99
C PRO A 176 17.84 7.94 -2.66
N ASN A 177 16.98 8.52 -3.51
CA ASN A 177 16.33 9.82 -3.28
C ASN A 177 15.37 9.83 -2.07
N SER A 178 15.03 8.67 -1.47
CA SER A 178 14.20 8.59 -0.26
C SER A 178 14.84 9.32 0.93
N ARG A 179 16.18 9.36 0.98
CA ARG A 179 16.92 10.08 2.04
C ARG A 179 16.90 11.60 1.89
N LYS A 180 16.51 12.14 0.72
CA LYS A 180 16.51 13.57 0.44
C LYS A 180 15.39 14.27 1.19
N VAL A 181 15.74 15.30 1.94
CA VAL A 181 14.78 16.19 2.60
C VAL A 181 14.91 17.60 2.03
N ALA A 182 13.79 18.29 1.84
CA ALA A 182 13.77 19.69 1.43
C ALA A 182 13.07 20.55 2.50
N LEU A 183 13.76 21.59 2.95
CA LEU A 183 13.25 22.64 3.83
C LEU A 183 12.83 23.84 2.97
N LYS A 184 11.66 24.39 3.28
CA LYS A 184 11.11 25.58 2.61
C LYS A 184 10.49 26.51 3.64
N VAL A 185 10.77 27.80 3.53
CA VAL A 185 10.31 28.84 4.46
C VAL A 185 10.01 30.11 3.67
N LYS A 186 8.96 30.83 4.04
CA LYS A 186 8.77 32.22 3.59
C LYS A 186 9.47 33.16 4.56
N ILE A 187 10.25 34.10 4.03
CA ILE A 187 11.05 34.98 4.91
C ILE A 187 10.13 35.96 5.67
N SER A 188 9.03 36.39 5.05
CA SER A 188 7.96 37.16 5.68
C SER A 188 7.43 36.54 6.97
N ASP A 189 7.41 35.22 7.06
CA ASP A 189 6.76 34.49 8.16
C ASP A 189 7.71 34.37 9.38
N LEU A 190 8.99 34.73 9.26
CA LEU A 190 10.01 34.57 10.31
C LEU A 190 10.04 35.70 11.36
N LYS A 191 9.17 36.71 11.26
CA LYS A 191 9.07 37.86 12.19
C LYS A 191 10.45 38.49 12.51
N LEU A 192 11.29 38.67 11.49
CA LEU A 192 12.59 39.33 11.58
C LEU A 192 12.47 40.82 11.32
N ASP A 193 13.37 41.61 11.90
CA ASP A 193 13.50 43.04 11.55
C ASP A 193 13.93 43.21 10.09
N GLU A 194 13.69 44.37 9.48
CA GLU A 194 13.96 44.60 8.06
C GLU A 194 15.45 44.42 7.72
N ARG A 195 16.35 44.91 8.59
CA ARG A 195 17.80 44.75 8.43
C ARG A 195 18.24 43.30 8.57
N GLN A 196 17.72 42.60 9.58
CA GLN A 196 17.97 41.16 9.78
C GLN A 196 17.46 40.33 8.61
N ARG A 197 16.28 40.67 8.09
CA ARG A 197 15.69 40.04 6.90
C ARG A 197 16.57 40.26 5.67
N HIS A 198 17.09 41.48 5.48
CA HIS A 198 18.01 41.78 4.40
C HIS A 198 19.29 40.93 4.50
N LYS A 199 19.95 40.93 5.68
CA LYS A 199 21.12 40.09 5.97
C LYS A 199 20.85 38.61 5.69
N LEU A 200 19.70 38.10 6.12
CA LEU A 200 19.28 36.72 5.86
C LEU A 200 19.18 36.41 4.35
N CYS A 201 18.59 37.31 3.58
CA CYS A 201 18.45 37.16 2.13
C CYS A 201 19.82 37.17 1.43
N VAL A 202 20.73 38.06 1.87
CA VAL A 202 22.10 38.16 1.35
C VAL A 202 22.89 36.88 1.63
N LEU A 203 22.80 36.33 2.85
CA LEU A 203 23.44 35.06 3.24
C LEU A 203 22.88 33.86 2.47
N ALA A 204 21.57 33.85 2.22
CA ALA A 204 20.90 32.77 1.49
C ALA A 204 21.31 32.67 0.01
N LYS A 205 21.75 33.78 -0.61
CA LYS A 205 22.20 33.85 -2.01
C LYS A 205 21.19 33.17 -2.96
N THR A 206 21.63 32.16 -3.70
CA THR A 206 20.82 31.45 -4.72
C THR A 206 19.68 30.61 -4.16
N ARG A 207 19.66 30.36 -2.84
CA ARG A 207 18.61 29.59 -2.15
C ARG A 207 17.37 30.41 -1.84
N TYR A 208 17.50 31.74 -1.85
CA TYR A 208 16.40 32.66 -1.70
C TYR A 208 15.84 33.08 -3.06
N ASP A 209 14.52 33.21 -3.13
CA ASP A 209 13.78 33.63 -4.31
C ASP A 209 13.06 34.95 -4.02
N SER A 210 13.61 36.05 -4.55
CA SER A 210 13.08 37.41 -4.34
C SER A 210 11.67 37.60 -4.90
N THR A 211 11.25 36.78 -5.86
CA THR A 211 9.94 36.94 -6.51
C THR A 211 8.79 36.31 -5.73
N THR A 212 9.08 35.25 -4.98
CA THR A 212 8.07 34.55 -4.15
C THR A 212 8.28 34.73 -2.66
N ASP A 213 9.35 35.41 -2.25
CA ASP A 213 9.82 35.56 -0.87
C ASP A 213 10.06 34.19 -0.17
N VAL A 214 10.59 33.22 -0.92
CA VAL A 214 10.77 31.84 -0.44
C VAL A 214 12.25 31.50 -0.37
N PHE A 215 12.69 31.07 0.82
CA PHE A 215 13.95 30.38 1.03
C PHE A 215 13.74 28.88 0.92
N LYS A 216 14.57 28.19 0.13
CA LYS A 216 14.51 26.74 -0.03
C LYS A 216 15.89 26.11 -0.07
N MET A 217 16.08 25.03 0.68
CA MET A 217 17.28 24.20 0.62
C MET A 217 16.95 22.72 0.81
N SER A 218 17.83 21.85 0.33
CA SER A 218 17.69 20.40 0.49
C SER A 218 19.01 19.75 0.83
N SER A 219 18.95 18.62 1.54
CA SER A 219 20.11 17.80 1.87
C SER A 219 19.84 16.35 1.52
N GLU A 220 20.87 15.71 0.96
CA GLU A 220 20.95 14.27 0.70
C GLU A 220 22.32 13.72 1.15
N ARG A 221 22.99 14.43 2.06
CA ARG A 221 24.36 14.13 2.50
C ARG A 221 24.44 12.87 3.35
N TYR A 222 23.43 12.65 4.18
CA TYR A 222 23.38 11.55 5.14
C TYR A 222 22.55 10.37 4.62
N PRO A 223 22.81 9.14 5.09
CA PRO A 223 22.06 7.96 4.66
C PRO A 223 20.57 8.02 5.02
N GLU A 224 20.25 8.60 6.19
CA GLU A 224 18.89 8.62 6.72
C GLU A 224 18.20 9.97 6.49
N ALA A 225 16.91 9.95 6.16
CA ALA A 225 16.12 11.16 5.97
C ALA A 225 16.02 12.00 7.26
N SER A 226 15.94 11.35 8.42
CA SER A 226 15.89 12.03 9.72
C SER A 226 17.17 12.86 9.97
N GLN A 227 18.34 12.28 9.70
CA GLN A 227 19.65 12.94 9.80
C GLN A 227 19.76 14.13 8.83
N ASN A 228 19.30 13.97 7.59
CA ASN A 228 19.25 15.07 6.62
C ASN A 228 18.32 16.20 7.08
N SER A 229 17.17 15.88 7.70
CA SER A 229 16.25 16.89 8.23
C SER A 229 16.85 17.66 9.41
N ARG A 230 17.55 16.97 10.31
CA ARG A 230 18.28 17.56 11.44
C ARG A 230 19.40 18.48 10.96
N TYR A 231 20.21 18.02 10.01
CA TYR A 231 21.26 18.85 9.40
C TYR A 231 20.70 20.13 8.77
N LEU A 232 19.56 20.04 8.07
CA LEU A 232 18.89 21.22 7.51
C LEU A 232 18.42 22.18 8.60
N ASN A 233 17.88 21.66 9.71
CA ASN A 233 17.52 22.48 10.87
C ASN A 233 18.75 23.20 11.44
N ASP A 234 19.85 22.49 11.70
CA ASP A 234 21.08 23.06 12.27
C ASP A 234 21.70 24.13 11.36
N VAL A 235 21.67 23.92 10.03
CA VAL A 235 22.09 24.93 9.05
C VAL A 235 21.16 26.15 9.07
N PHE A 236 19.84 25.93 9.14
CA PHE A 236 18.86 27.01 9.16
C PHE A 236 18.95 27.85 10.45
N GLN A 237 19.14 27.21 11.60
CA GLN A 237 19.34 27.90 12.88
C GLN A 237 20.61 28.74 12.87
N ARG A 238 21.72 28.21 12.33
CA ARG A 238 22.96 29.00 12.17
C ARG A 238 22.73 30.21 11.27
N LEU A 239 21.99 30.05 10.18
CA LEU A 239 21.65 31.14 9.27
C LEU A 239 20.77 32.20 9.97
N LEU A 240 19.80 31.78 10.78
CA LEU A 240 18.99 32.69 11.59
C LEU A 240 19.80 33.43 12.65
N ASN A 241 20.69 32.73 13.35
CA ASN A 241 21.55 33.34 14.37
C ASN A 241 22.48 34.37 13.75
N GLU A 242 23.10 34.04 12.61
CA GLU A 242 23.93 34.98 11.85
C GLU A 242 23.13 36.20 11.36
N SER A 243 21.87 36.01 10.96
CA SER A 243 21.01 37.12 10.54
C SER A 243 20.60 38.05 11.68
N LYS A 244 20.61 37.57 12.92
CA LYS A 244 20.29 38.36 14.12
C LYS A 244 21.51 39.07 14.70
N ASP A 245 22.71 38.59 14.38
CA ASP A 245 23.94 39.29 14.72
C ASP A 245 24.08 40.53 13.83
N MET A 246 24.00 41.71 14.44
CA MET A 246 24.05 43.00 13.73
C MET A 246 25.42 43.68 13.85
N THR A 247 26.46 42.96 14.30
CA THR A 247 27.84 43.48 14.30
C THR A 247 28.32 43.83 12.89
N ASP A 248 27.89 43.05 11.90
CA ASP A 248 28.01 43.32 10.46
C ASP A 248 26.63 43.25 9.80
N ASP A 249 26.11 44.39 9.34
CA ASP A 249 24.72 44.57 8.89
C ASP A 249 24.52 44.20 7.39
N PHE A 250 25.58 44.21 6.59
CA PHE A 250 25.51 44.07 5.12
C PHE A 250 24.53 45.04 4.44
N GLY A 251 24.26 46.21 5.03
CA GLY A 251 23.35 47.21 4.46
C GLY A 251 23.85 47.87 3.17
N ASP A 252 25.16 47.82 2.94
CA ASP A 252 25.85 48.31 1.74
C ASP A 252 25.78 47.33 0.56
N ILE A 253 25.47 46.06 0.80
CA ILE A 253 25.45 45.02 -0.22
C ILE A 253 24.04 44.86 -0.80
N PRO A 254 23.81 45.18 -2.10
CA PRO A 254 22.51 44.98 -2.70
C PRO A 254 22.17 43.48 -2.86
N LEU A 255 20.88 43.15 -2.78
CA LEU A 255 20.39 41.80 -2.99
C LEU A 255 20.65 41.31 -4.43
N ASP A 256 21.44 40.25 -4.58
CA ASP A 256 21.66 39.61 -5.88
C ASP A 256 20.43 38.82 -6.33
N THR A 257 19.83 39.24 -7.45
CA THR A 257 18.65 38.60 -8.07
C THR A 257 18.97 37.91 -9.39
N ARG A 258 20.24 37.83 -9.82
CA ARG A 258 20.63 37.30 -11.14
C ARG A 258 20.15 35.87 -11.38
N HIS A 259 20.20 34.99 -10.37
CA HIS A 259 19.72 33.60 -10.49
C HIS A 259 18.21 33.51 -10.69
N THR A 260 17.43 34.40 -10.07
CA THR A 260 15.97 34.44 -10.24
C THR A 260 15.62 34.91 -11.65
N GLN A 261 16.29 35.94 -12.15
CA GLN A 261 16.14 36.44 -13.53
C GLN A 261 16.52 35.35 -14.55
N ALA A 262 17.66 34.68 -14.38
CA ALA A 262 18.07 33.58 -15.25
C ALA A 262 17.07 32.40 -15.23
N ARG A 263 16.44 32.12 -14.09
CA ARG A 263 15.37 31.12 -13.98
C ARG A 263 14.08 31.59 -14.66
N GLN A 264 13.75 32.87 -14.59
CA GLN A 264 12.61 33.45 -15.29
C GLN A 264 12.81 33.47 -16.81
N LEU A 265 14.02 33.79 -17.29
CA LEU A 265 14.36 33.74 -18.72
C LEU A 265 14.24 32.33 -19.30
N ARG A 266 14.59 31.30 -18.52
CA ARG A 266 14.42 29.89 -18.90
C ARG A 266 12.94 29.45 -18.92
N ARG A 267 12.04 30.19 -18.29
CA ARG A 267 10.61 29.86 -18.19
C ARG A 267 9.82 30.72 -19.17
N LYS A 268 8.88 30.11 -19.89
CA LYS A 268 7.91 30.88 -20.69
C LYS A 268 6.96 31.60 -19.74
N GLN A 269 6.88 32.93 -19.83
CA GLN A 269 5.98 33.73 -19.01
C GLN A 269 4.71 34.08 -19.78
N ARG A 270 3.56 34.04 -19.10
CA ARG A 270 2.23 34.39 -19.65
C ARG A 270 1.66 35.57 -18.85
N HIS A 271 2.30 36.73 -18.97
CA HIS A 271 1.91 37.94 -18.24
C HIS A 271 0.86 38.78 -18.95
N TYR A 272 0.58 38.49 -20.22
CA TYR A 272 -0.49 39.15 -20.95
C TYR A 272 -1.83 38.81 -20.30
N LYS A 273 -2.60 39.84 -19.98
CA LYS A 273 -3.98 39.72 -19.49
C LYS A 273 -4.90 40.30 -20.54
N PHE A 274 -6.13 39.78 -20.61
CA PHE A 274 -7.14 40.39 -21.46
C PHE A 274 -7.42 41.82 -20.97
N PRO A 275 -7.33 42.84 -21.85
CA PRO A 275 -7.58 44.22 -21.47
C PRO A 275 -8.97 44.39 -20.85
N GLU A 276 -9.04 45.12 -19.74
CA GLU A 276 -10.30 45.35 -19.04
C GLU A 276 -11.30 46.14 -19.88
N GLU A 277 -10.81 47.13 -20.63
CA GLU A 277 -11.61 47.96 -21.54
C GLU A 277 -12.24 47.17 -22.69
N TRP A 278 -11.67 46.01 -23.05
CA TRP A 278 -12.21 45.15 -24.11
C TRP A 278 -13.29 44.21 -23.61
N LYS A 279 -13.50 44.13 -22.29
CA LYS A 279 -14.62 43.37 -21.75
C LYS A 279 -15.89 44.07 -22.17
N ARG A 280 -16.74 43.37 -22.93
CA ARG A 280 -18.07 43.82 -23.31
C ARG A 280 -19.13 43.09 -22.49
N PRO A 281 -19.40 43.53 -21.24
CA PRO A 281 -20.43 42.88 -20.42
C PRO A 281 -21.82 42.95 -21.05
N GLN A 282 -22.08 43.93 -21.93
CA GLN A 282 -23.31 44.01 -22.71
C GLN A 282 -23.51 42.84 -23.68
N ASP A 283 -22.41 42.23 -24.17
CA ASP A 283 -22.44 41.07 -25.05
C ASP A 283 -22.50 39.75 -24.25
N ALA A 284 -22.46 39.81 -22.91
CA ALA A 284 -22.57 38.63 -22.08
C ALA A 284 -23.96 38.00 -22.27
N PRO A 285 -24.05 36.67 -22.42
CA PRO A 285 -25.33 35.99 -22.57
C PRO A 285 -26.17 36.20 -21.32
N LYS A 286 -27.30 36.89 -21.47
CA LYS A 286 -28.27 37.05 -20.39
C LYS A 286 -28.78 35.67 -19.96
N PRO A 287 -29.00 35.43 -18.66
CA PRO A 287 -29.53 34.15 -18.19
C PRO A 287 -30.85 33.88 -18.90
N LYS A 288 -30.94 32.72 -19.55
CA LYS A 288 -32.19 32.28 -20.18
C LYS A 288 -33.13 31.83 -19.08
N PHE A 289 -34.38 32.27 -19.14
CA PHE A 289 -35.40 31.83 -18.19
C PHE A 289 -35.72 30.36 -18.42
N ASN A 290 -35.40 29.50 -17.43
CA ASN A 290 -35.75 28.09 -17.46
C ASN A 290 -36.98 27.85 -16.58
N PHE A 291 -38.14 27.74 -17.21
CA PHE A 291 -39.44 27.61 -16.54
C PHE A 291 -39.49 26.39 -15.59
N VAL A 292 -38.91 25.26 -15.99
CA VAL A 292 -38.93 24.02 -15.20
C VAL A 292 -38.10 24.17 -13.93
N GLU A 293 -36.92 24.77 -14.01
CA GLU A 293 -36.07 25.05 -12.84
C GLU A 293 -36.77 26.02 -11.88
N THR A 294 -37.37 27.10 -12.39
CA THR A 294 -38.09 28.06 -11.54
C THR A 294 -39.29 27.44 -10.84
N LEU A 295 -39.98 26.50 -11.49
CA LEU A 295 -41.10 25.78 -10.89
C LEU A 295 -40.60 24.81 -9.81
N SER A 296 -39.46 24.14 -10.03
CA SER A 296 -38.83 23.26 -9.06
C SER A 296 -38.23 23.99 -7.85
N GLN A 297 -37.81 25.25 -7.99
CA GLN A 297 -37.31 26.08 -6.89
C GLN A 297 -38.42 26.61 -5.97
N ASN A 298 -39.66 26.63 -6.47
CA ASN A 298 -40.84 27.00 -5.70
C ASN A 298 -41.51 25.80 -5.02
N LEU A 299 -40.94 24.59 -5.18
CA LEU A 299 -41.29 23.37 -4.46
C LEU A 299 -40.29 23.12 -3.33
#